data_AF-A0A6A6VA77-F1
#
_entry.id   AF-A0A6A6VA77-F1
#
_cell.length_a   1.000
_cell.length_b   1.000
_cell.length_c   1.000
_cell.angle_alpha   90.00
_cell.angle_beta   90.00
_cell.angle_gamma   90.00
#
_symmetry.space_group_name_H-M   'P 1'
#
loop_
_entity.id
_entity.type
_entity.pdbx_description
1 polymer ?
#
loop_
_entity_poly.entity_id
_entity_poly.type
_entity_poly.pdbx_seq_one_letter_code
_entity_poly.pdbx_strand_id
1 'polypeptide(L)'
;MHFSLTTLISLLNLTTLIFASPIGPDEAGKKKKLQPWQLSSISRFQPSGRPGTHPWNAITANIYDPNTLTLGVSSDGQQVIVPPSNATNCRAVWLYGDVETPFRRSWPCDPVENGYWTLEILEIPDFSVWHFKVRIKRIAETTFLGAGYKRTFETTGEFITQTNLTGACGGSGVCSFSLRPELSPLAMKQIEITAS
;
A
#
# COMPACT_ATOMS: atom_id res chain seq x y z
N MET A 1 5.89 -68.33 16.59
CA MET A 1 4.58 -67.99 17.16
C MET A 1 3.92 -66.99 16.22
N HIS A 2 2.85 -67.40 15.55
CA HIS A 2 1.99 -66.55 14.72
C HIS A 2 1.00 -65.81 15.61
N PHE A 3 0.69 -64.54 15.34
CA PHE A 3 -0.65 -63.98 15.57
C PHE A 3 -0.94 -62.82 14.61
N SER A 4 -2.20 -62.75 14.21
CA SER A 4 -2.77 -62.09 13.03
C SER A 4 -3.34 -60.69 13.31
N LEU A 5 -3.50 -59.94 12.20
CA LEU A 5 -4.35 -58.78 11.89
C LEU A 5 -5.43 -58.31 12.89
N THR A 6 -5.64 -56.98 12.94
CA THR A 6 -6.95 -56.38 12.60
C THR A 6 -6.85 -54.87 12.30
N THR A 7 -7.17 -54.50 11.06
CA THR A 7 -7.45 -53.14 10.57
C THR A 7 -8.89 -52.75 10.88
N LEU A 8 -9.13 -51.53 11.39
CA LEU A 8 -10.46 -50.93 11.48
C LEU A 8 -10.49 -49.65 10.63
N ILE A 9 -11.29 -49.65 9.57
CA ILE A 9 -11.56 -48.50 8.70
C ILE A 9 -12.95 -47.97 9.06
N SER A 10 -13.05 -46.73 9.53
CA SER A 10 -14.33 -46.03 9.72
C SER A 10 -14.54 -45.04 8.58
N LEU A 11 -15.58 -45.28 7.77
CA LEU A 11 -16.08 -44.36 6.75
C LEU A 11 -17.20 -43.50 7.37
N LEU A 12 -16.99 -42.18 7.51
CA LEU A 12 -18.06 -41.22 7.77
C LEU A 12 -18.47 -40.56 6.45
N ASN A 13 -19.70 -40.81 6.01
CA ASN A 13 -20.34 -40.06 4.93
C ASN A 13 -21.00 -38.81 5.51
N LEU A 14 -20.50 -37.62 5.16
CA LEU A 14 -21.13 -36.34 5.44
C LEU A 14 -22.00 -35.93 4.23
N THR A 15 -23.31 -35.93 4.39
CA THR A 15 -24.26 -35.40 3.41
C THR A 15 -24.37 -33.88 3.58
N THR A 16 -23.87 -33.12 2.60
CA THR A 16 -23.99 -31.66 2.55
C THR A 16 -25.30 -31.25 1.87
N LEU A 17 -26.16 -30.54 2.60
CA LEU A 17 -27.32 -29.83 2.05
C LEU A 17 -26.83 -28.52 1.41
N ILE A 18 -26.97 -28.41 0.08
CA ILE A 18 -26.69 -27.18 -0.67
C ILE A 18 -27.95 -26.31 -0.63
N PHE A 19 -27.97 -25.30 0.24
CA PHE A 19 -28.93 -24.20 0.13
C PHE A 19 -28.42 -23.21 -0.91
N ALA A 20 -28.99 -23.27 -2.12
CA ALA A 20 -28.80 -22.23 -3.12
C ALA A 20 -29.74 -21.05 -2.79
N SER A 21 -29.19 -19.98 -2.21
CA SER A 21 -29.92 -18.72 -2.08
C SER A 21 -29.99 -18.01 -3.44
N PRO A 22 -31.17 -17.55 -3.88
CA PRO A 22 -31.29 -16.80 -5.13
C PRO A 22 -30.57 -15.46 -5.01
N ILE A 23 -29.68 -15.18 -5.96
CA ILE A 23 -29.04 -13.88 -6.14
C ILE A 23 -30.13 -12.89 -6.56
N GLY A 24 -30.46 -11.96 -5.66
CA GLY A 24 -31.38 -10.87 -5.97
C GLY A 24 -30.76 -9.90 -6.98
N PRO A 25 -31.54 -9.33 -7.92
CA PRO A 25 -31.06 -8.40 -8.95
C PRO A 25 -30.60 -7.00 -8.45
N ASP A 26 -30.50 -6.78 -7.13
CA ASP A 26 -30.17 -5.47 -6.54
C ASP A 26 -28.66 -5.20 -6.35
N GLU A 27 -27.77 -6.13 -6.71
CA GLU A 27 -26.32 -5.95 -6.52
C GLU A 27 -25.58 -5.34 -7.72
N ALA A 28 -26.22 -5.19 -8.89
CA ALA A 28 -25.56 -4.72 -10.11
C ALA A 28 -25.14 -3.23 -10.10
N GLY A 29 -25.55 -2.45 -9.09
CA GLY A 29 -25.32 -1.00 -9.04
C GLY A 29 -24.62 -0.46 -7.78
N LYS A 30 -24.40 -1.28 -6.74
CA LYS A 30 -23.68 -0.81 -5.54
C LYS A 30 -22.18 -0.87 -5.80
N LYS A 31 -21.56 0.30 -6.00
CA LYS A 31 -20.10 0.43 -5.98
C LYS A 31 -19.59 -0.23 -4.70
N LYS A 32 -18.87 -1.35 -4.83
CA LYS A 32 -18.27 -2.05 -3.69
C LYS A 32 -17.42 -1.04 -2.93
N LYS A 33 -17.75 -0.83 -1.66
CA LYS A 33 -17.03 0.11 -0.81
C LYS A 33 -15.58 -0.35 -0.71
N LEU A 34 -14.64 0.48 -1.17
CA LEU A 34 -13.21 0.19 -1.09
C LEU A 34 -12.79 0.11 0.37
N GLN A 35 -12.04 -0.94 0.70
CA GLN A 35 -11.38 -1.08 1.98
C GLN A 35 -10.20 -0.09 2.06
N PRO A 36 -9.89 0.46 3.25
CA PRO A 36 -8.69 1.27 3.43
C PRO A 36 -7.42 0.49 3.03
N TRP A 37 -6.43 1.20 2.47
CA TRP A 37 -5.09 0.65 2.32
C TRP A 37 -4.44 0.46 3.70
N GLN A 38 -3.48 -0.45 3.77
CA GLN A 38 -2.78 -0.83 4.99
C GLN A 38 -1.32 -0.40 4.89
N LEU A 39 -0.96 0.72 5.53
CA LEU A 39 0.42 1.18 5.62
C LEU A 39 1.16 0.37 6.69
N SER A 40 1.99 -0.58 6.27
CA SER A 40 2.71 -1.48 7.18
C SER A 40 3.96 -0.83 7.76
N SER A 41 4.61 0.05 7.02
CA SER A 41 5.70 0.86 7.54
C SER A 41 5.82 2.19 6.82
N ILE A 42 6.26 3.20 7.57
CA ILE A 42 6.85 4.40 7.01
C ILE A 42 8.00 4.83 7.92
N SER A 43 9.11 5.26 7.35
CA SER A 43 10.26 5.77 8.09
C SER A 43 10.84 7.00 7.43
N ARG A 44 11.43 7.86 8.26
CA ARG A 44 12.09 9.09 7.91
C ARG A 44 13.50 9.05 8.48
N PHE A 45 14.48 9.18 7.61
CA PHE A 45 15.90 9.24 7.96
C PHE A 45 16.47 10.60 7.58
N GLN A 46 17.24 11.18 8.51
CA GLN A 46 18.05 12.36 8.29
C GLN A 46 19.49 12.05 8.70
N PRO A 47 20.48 12.28 7.82
CA PRO A 47 21.87 12.01 8.11
C PRO A 47 22.47 13.06 9.06
N SER A 48 23.70 12.81 9.51
CA SER A 48 24.50 13.82 10.19
C SER A 48 24.96 14.88 9.19
N GLY A 49 24.91 16.16 9.57
CA GLY A 49 25.46 17.26 8.78
C GLY A 49 27.00 17.39 8.83
N ARG A 50 27.72 16.42 9.42
CA ARG A 50 29.18 16.45 9.49
C ARG A 50 29.82 16.18 8.13
N PRO A 51 30.94 16.83 7.78
CA PRO A 51 31.65 16.53 6.53
C PRO A 51 32.02 15.04 6.41
N GLY A 52 31.85 14.48 5.21
CA GLY A 52 32.20 13.08 4.90
C GLY A 52 31.14 12.04 5.24
N THR A 53 29.96 12.43 5.74
CA THR A 53 28.83 11.52 5.98
C THR A 53 27.98 11.34 4.72
N HIS A 54 27.17 10.27 4.67
CA HIS A 54 26.22 10.05 3.59
C HIS A 54 25.13 11.14 3.64
N PRO A 55 25.04 12.07 2.68
CA PRO A 55 24.29 13.32 2.84
C PRO A 55 22.82 13.19 2.46
N TRP A 56 22.25 11.98 2.45
CA TRP A 56 20.94 11.73 1.88
C TRP A 56 19.85 11.61 2.95
N ASN A 57 18.87 12.49 2.86
CA ASN A 57 17.58 12.32 3.50
C ASN A 57 16.82 11.18 2.83
N ALA A 58 16.01 10.44 3.60
CA ALA A 58 15.12 9.44 3.02
C ALA A 58 13.74 9.40 3.69
N ILE A 59 12.71 9.12 2.91
CA ILE A 59 11.43 8.56 3.38
C ILE A 59 11.25 7.22 2.68
N THR A 60 10.97 6.17 3.45
CA THR A 60 10.69 4.84 2.91
C THR A 60 9.35 4.37 3.44
N ALA A 61 8.46 3.88 2.58
CA ALA A 61 7.16 3.36 2.95
C ALA A 61 6.85 2.01 2.30
N ASN A 62 6.06 1.19 3.01
CA ASN A 62 5.44 -0.02 2.50
C ASN A 62 3.93 0.03 2.74
N ILE A 63 3.15 -0.26 1.71
CA ILE A 63 1.69 -0.21 1.76
C ILE A 63 1.07 -1.40 1.04
N TYR A 64 -0.03 -1.90 1.56
CA TYR A 64 -0.83 -2.96 0.94
C TYR A 64 -2.22 -2.44 0.58
N ASP A 65 -2.64 -2.68 -0.65
CA ASP A 65 -4.02 -2.52 -1.09
C ASP A 65 -4.74 -3.87 -1.06
N PRO A 66 -5.68 -4.11 -0.12
CA PRO A 66 -6.43 -5.35 -0.05
C PRO A 66 -7.54 -5.48 -1.10
N ASN A 67 -7.72 -4.48 -1.96
CA ASN A 67 -8.86 -4.43 -2.87
C ASN A 67 -8.59 -5.11 -4.21
N THR A 68 -9.53 -5.95 -4.61
CA THR A 68 -9.75 -6.32 -6.01
C THR A 68 -10.48 -5.18 -6.72
N LEU A 69 -9.89 -4.66 -7.79
CA LEU A 69 -10.38 -3.46 -8.49
C LEU A 69 -11.00 -3.83 -9.84
N THR A 70 -12.23 -3.43 -10.09
CA THR A 70 -12.84 -3.50 -11.43
C THR A 70 -12.48 -2.24 -12.20
N LEU A 71 -11.65 -2.37 -13.24
CA LEU A 71 -11.20 -1.24 -14.05
C LEU A 71 -12.26 -0.82 -15.08
N GLY A 72 -13.01 -1.78 -15.62
CA GLY A 72 -14.06 -1.54 -16.60
C GLY A 72 -14.76 -2.84 -17.02
N VAL A 73 -15.52 -2.75 -18.11
CA VAL A 73 -16.14 -3.89 -18.78
C VAL A 73 -15.59 -3.95 -20.20
N SER A 74 -15.18 -5.13 -20.64
CA SER A 74 -14.61 -5.38 -21.96
C SER A 74 -15.68 -5.51 -23.05
N SER A 75 -15.23 -5.55 -24.31
CA SER A 75 -16.10 -5.64 -25.48
C SER A 75 -16.96 -6.91 -25.52
N ASP A 76 -16.54 -7.99 -24.86
CA ASP A 76 -17.27 -9.25 -24.69
C ASP A 76 -18.15 -9.26 -23.42
N GLY A 77 -18.25 -8.14 -22.71
CA GLY A 77 -19.07 -7.99 -21.51
C GLY A 77 -18.43 -8.50 -20.22
N GLN A 78 -17.17 -8.95 -20.24
CA GLN A 78 -16.47 -9.40 -19.04
C GLN A 78 -15.96 -8.22 -18.20
N GLN A 79 -15.88 -8.41 -16.88
CA GLN A 79 -15.26 -7.41 -16.02
C GLN A 79 -13.74 -7.51 -16.11
N VAL A 80 -13.09 -6.39 -16.36
CA VAL A 80 -11.63 -6.31 -16.31
C VAL A 80 -11.21 -5.99 -14.89
N ILE A 81 -10.60 -6.98 -14.24
CA ILE A 81 -10.31 -6.95 -12.81
C ILE A 81 -8.80 -7.00 -12.58
N VAL A 82 -8.33 -6.21 -11.61
CA VAL A 82 -6.96 -6.24 -11.11
C VAL A 82 -6.95 -6.72 -9.65
N PRO A 83 -6.06 -7.65 -9.27
CA PRO A 83 -5.98 -8.18 -7.92
C PRO A 83 -5.46 -7.14 -6.89
N PRO A 84 -5.50 -7.48 -5.58
CA PRO A 84 -4.76 -6.79 -4.53
C PRO A 84 -3.29 -6.56 -4.92
N SER A 85 -2.69 -5.50 -4.41
CA SER A 85 -1.31 -5.11 -4.77
C SER A 85 -0.58 -4.56 -3.56
N ASN A 86 0.73 -4.83 -3.49
CA ASN A 86 1.63 -4.21 -2.53
C ASN A 86 2.44 -3.12 -3.23
N ALA A 87 2.69 -2.00 -2.54
CA ALA A 87 3.76 -1.09 -2.89
C ALA A 87 4.87 -1.27 -1.85
N THR A 88 5.98 -1.85 -2.28
CA THR A 88 7.17 -2.06 -1.45
C THR A 88 8.26 -1.05 -1.80
N ASN A 89 9.09 -0.73 -0.82
CA ASN A 89 10.25 0.14 -0.98
C ASN A 89 9.95 1.48 -1.69
N CYS A 90 8.79 2.08 -1.41
CA CYS A 90 8.47 3.43 -1.87
C CYS A 90 9.44 4.43 -1.25
N ARG A 91 10.53 4.75 -1.95
CA ARG A 91 11.70 5.43 -1.38
C ARG A 91 11.94 6.79 -2.02
N ALA A 92 11.63 7.85 -1.27
CA ALA A 92 12.03 9.20 -1.60
C ALA A 92 13.39 9.52 -1.00
N VAL A 93 14.34 9.97 -1.84
CA VAL A 93 15.71 10.32 -1.43
C VAL A 93 16.09 11.68 -2.02
N TRP A 94 16.75 12.52 -1.22
CA TRP A 94 17.21 13.86 -1.62
C TRP A 94 18.38 14.32 -0.75
N LEU A 95 19.13 15.32 -1.23
CA LEU A 95 20.26 15.87 -0.50
C LEU A 95 19.82 16.61 0.78
N TYR A 96 20.61 16.44 1.84
CA TYR A 96 20.48 17.16 3.09
C TYR A 96 21.09 18.57 2.99
N GLY A 97 20.55 19.49 3.80
CA GLY A 97 20.80 20.92 3.67
C GLY A 97 19.92 21.55 2.57
N ASP A 98 19.88 22.88 2.51
CA ASP A 98 19.03 23.64 1.57
C ASP A 98 19.48 23.54 0.09
N VAL A 99 20.16 22.46 -0.27
CA VAL A 99 20.68 22.17 -1.60
C VAL A 99 19.57 21.64 -2.51
N GLU A 100 18.63 20.88 -1.96
CA GLU A 100 17.59 20.21 -2.73
C GLU A 100 16.26 20.17 -1.99
N THR A 101 15.18 20.55 -2.69
CA THR A 101 13.81 20.41 -2.18
C THR A 101 13.21 19.05 -2.55
N PRO A 102 12.60 18.32 -1.60
CA PRO A 102 11.90 17.08 -1.92
C PRO A 102 10.56 17.34 -2.62
N PHE A 103 9.94 18.51 -2.47
CA PHE A 103 8.54 18.68 -2.86
C PHE A 103 8.31 18.60 -4.37
N ARG A 104 7.05 18.33 -4.77
CA ARG A 104 6.57 18.31 -6.17
C ARG A 104 7.29 17.27 -7.05
N ARG A 105 7.71 16.17 -6.42
CA ARG A 105 8.38 15.04 -7.08
C ARG A 105 7.62 13.77 -6.76
N SER A 106 7.63 12.87 -7.72
CA SER A 106 7.04 11.55 -7.60
C SER A 106 8.16 10.53 -7.60
N TRP A 107 8.27 9.74 -6.54
CA TRP A 107 9.25 8.67 -6.43
C TRP A 107 8.56 7.33 -6.69
N PRO A 108 9.08 6.50 -7.60
CA PRO A 108 8.51 5.19 -7.85
C PRO A 108 8.73 4.28 -6.63
N CYS A 109 7.74 3.42 -6.39
CA CYS A 109 7.94 2.23 -5.57
C CYS A 109 8.50 1.10 -6.44
N ASP A 110 8.75 -0.07 -5.84
CA ASP A 110 9.10 -1.26 -6.61
C ASP A 110 8.02 -1.60 -7.65
N PRO A 111 8.42 -2.19 -8.80
CA PRO A 111 7.49 -2.54 -9.86
C PRO A 111 6.47 -3.60 -9.42
N VAL A 112 5.25 -3.50 -9.95
CA VAL A 112 4.17 -4.48 -9.77
C VAL A 112 3.60 -4.87 -11.14
N GLU A 113 2.93 -6.02 -11.21
CA GLU A 113 2.46 -6.58 -12.49
C GLU A 113 1.36 -5.74 -13.15
N ASN A 114 0.40 -5.23 -12.37
CA ASN A 114 -0.82 -4.59 -12.88
C ASN A 114 -0.83 -3.07 -12.61
N GLY A 115 0.25 -2.42 -13.02
CA GLY A 115 0.46 -0.98 -12.97
C GLY A 115 1.63 -0.57 -12.09
N TYR A 116 1.49 0.54 -11.37
CA TYR A 116 2.60 1.08 -10.58
C TYR A 116 2.13 1.95 -9.42
N TRP A 117 3.07 2.18 -8.51
CA TRP A 117 2.87 2.96 -7.31
C TRP A 117 3.88 4.09 -7.22
N THR A 118 3.46 5.21 -6.66
CA THR A 118 4.36 6.33 -6.39
C THR A 118 4.11 6.92 -5.01
N LEU A 119 5.18 7.43 -4.41
CA LEU A 119 5.15 8.25 -3.22
C LEU A 119 5.50 9.69 -3.62
N GLU A 120 4.84 10.66 -3.00
CA GLU A 120 5.11 12.10 -3.14
C GLU A 120 5.15 12.72 -1.75
N ILE A 121 6.07 13.66 -1.53
CA ILE A 121 6.21 14.41 -0.30
C ILE A 121 5.49 15.74 -0.51
N LEU A 122 4.49 15.98 0.32
CA LEU A 122 3.67 17.19 0.25
C LEU A 122 4.33 18.31 1.06
N GLU A 123 4.29 19.50 0.47
CA GLU A 123 4.76 20.73 1.12
C GLU A 123 3.80 21.10 2.27
N ILE A 124 4.35 21.25 3.48
CA ILE A 124 3.65 21.70 4.69
C ILE A 124 4.52 22.74 5.41
N PRO A 125 3.95 23.71 6.14
CA PRO A 125 4.72 24.78 6.78
C PRO A 125 5.83 24.28 7.72
N ASP A 126 5.57 23.21 8.48
CA ASP A 126 6.47 22.70 9.52
C ASP A 126 7.21 21.42 9.09
N PHE A 127 7.47 21.27 7.79
CA PHE A 127 8.15 20.09 7.26
C PHE A 127 9.51 19.85 7.93
N SER A 128 9.69 18.68 8.52
CA SER A 128 10.87 18.32 9.30
C SER A 128 11.05 16.80 9.38
N VAL A 129 12.07 16.34 10.11
CA VAL A 129 12.29 14.90 10.33
C VAL A 129 11.23 14.28 11.27
N TRP A 130 10.53 15.09 12.07
CA TRP A 130 9.49 14.65 13.00
C TRP A 130 8.07 15.05 12.56
N HIS A 131 7.92 15.79 11.46
CA HIS A 131 6.62 16.18 10.90
C HIS A 131 6.69 16.24 9.38
N PHE A 132 5.99 15.32 8.71
CA PHE A 132 5.94 15.30 7.25
C PHE A 132 4.62 14.73 6.76
N LYS A 133 4.29 15.05 5.50
CA LYS A 133 3.06 14.58 4.85
C LYS A 133 3.41 13.94 3.52
N VAL A 134 2.81 12.79 3.23
CA VAL A 134 3.01 12.10 1.96
C VAL A 134 1.68 11.81 1.28
N ARG A 135 1.71 11.83 -0.05
CA ARG A 135 0.68 11.27 -0.92
C ARG A 135 1.21 9.97 -1.51
N ILE A 136 0.41 8.92 -1.46
CA ILE A 136 0.69 7.66 -2.14
C ILE A 136 -0.35 7.49 -3.23
N LYS A 137 0.11 7.16 -4.44
CA LYS A 137 -0.73 6.97 -5.62
C LYS A 137 -0.55 5.57 -6.17
N ARG A 138 -1.67 4.90 -6.46
CA ARG A 138 -1.73 3.64 -7.22
C ARG A 138 -2.31 3.94 -8.58
N ILE A 139 -1.61 3.55 -9.63
CA ILE A 139 -2.16 3.50 -10.98
C ILE A 139 -2.35 2.02 -11.29
N ALA A 140 -3.60 1.58 -11.28
CA ALA A 140 -3.98 0.22 -11.63
C ALA A 140 -4.27 0.18 -13.13
N GLU A 141 -3.47 -0.58 -13.87
CA GLU A 141 -3.62 -0.72 -15.31
C GLU A 141 -3.37 -2.15 -15.77
N THR A 142 -4.11 -2.55 -16.80
CA THR A 142 -3.93 -3.85 -17.44
C THR A 142 -4.43 -3.77 -18.89
N THR A 143 -4.02 -4.73 -19.70
CA THR A 143 -4.51 -4.89 -21.07
C THR A 143 -5.38 -6.13 -21.14
N PHE A 144 -6.61 -5.99 -21.65
CA PHE A 144 -7.53 -7.10 -21.82
C PHE A 144 -8.12 -7.05 -23.23
N LEU A 145 -7.98 -8.15 -23.97
CA LEU A 145 -8.38 -8.25 -25.39
C LEU A 145 -7.84 -7.10 -26.26
N GLY A 146 -6.59 -6.68 -26.01
CA GLY A 146 -5.92 -5.61 -26.78
C GLY A 146 -6.35 -4.18 -26.41
N ALA A 147 -7.31 -4.01 -25.50
CA ALA A 147 -7.70 -2.71 -24.97
C ALA A 147 -7.04 -2.43 -23.61
N GLY A 148 -6.59 -1.19 -23.41
CA GLY A 148 -6.01 -0.75 -22.14
C GLY A 148 -7.10 -0.28 -21.17
N TYR A 149 -7.01 -0.72 -19.92
CA TYR A 149 -7.90 -0.29 -18.83
C TYR A 149 -7.06 0.32 -17.73
N LYS A 150 -7.47 1.48 -17.23
CA LYS A 150 -6.70 2.25 -16.25
C LYS A 150 -7.61 2.93 -15.24
N ARG A 151 -7.24 2.87 -13.97
CA ARG A 151 -7.82 3.69 -12.89
C ARG A 151 -6.72 4.19 -11.95
N THR A 152 -6.94 5.36 -11.36
CA THR A 152 -5.98 5.99 -10.45
C THR A 152 -6.62 6.15 -9.08
N PHE A 153 -5.85 5.81 -8.05
CA PHE A 153 -6.26 5.91 -6.65
C PHE A 153 -5.18 6.63 -5.86
N GLU A 154 -5.59 7.40 -4.87
CA GLU A 154 -4.67 8.15 -4.01
C GLU A 154 -5.07 8.04 -2.54
N THR A 155 -4.08 8.14 -1.66
CA THR A 155 -4.28 8.43 -0.25
C THR A 155 -3.26 9.45 0.22
N THR A 156 -3.53 10.10 1.35
CA THR A 156 -2.61 11.05 1.97
C THR A 156 -2.49 10.72 3.45
N GLY A 157 -1.27 10.72 3.96
CA GLY A 157 -0.97 10.50 5.38
C GLY A 157 -0.10 11.62 5.91
N GLU A 158 -0.41 12.07 7.13
CA GLU A 158 0.39 13.03 7.87
C GLU A 158 1.02 12.33 9.07
N PHE A 159 2.33 12.51 9.22
CA PHE A 159 3.16 11.77 10.16
C PHE A 159 3.88 12.70 11.11
N ILE A 160 3.63 12.52 12.41
CA ILE A 160 4.17 13.39 13.46
C ILE A 160 4.46 12.59 14.75
N THR A 161 5.54 12.94 15.46
CA THR A 161 6.03 12.20 16.64
C THR A 161 5.06 12.14 17.82
N GLN A 162 4.20 13.15 17.98
CA GLN A 162 3.19 13.13 19.05
C GLN A 162 2.05 12.13 18.78
N THR A 163 1.81 11.73 17.53
CA THR A 163 0.65 10.89 17.18
C THR A 163 1.04 9.52 16.66
N ASN A 164 1.87 9.44 15.63
CA ASN A 164 2.06 8.20 14.87
C ASN A 164 3.51 7.84 14.56
N LEU A 165 4.47 8.74 14.84
CA LEU A 165 5.89 8.41 14.74
C LEU A 165 6.52 8.11 16.11
N THR A 166 7.55 7.28 16.09
CA THR A 166 8.48 7.03 17.19
C THR A 166 9.90 7.03 16.64
N GLY A 167 10.89 7.43 17.43
CA GLY A 167 12.26 7.56 16.97
C GLY A 167 13.10 8.50 17.83
N ALA A 168 14.32 8.76 17.37
CA ALA A 168 15.25 9.61 18.09
C ALA A 168 16.29 10.25 17.16
N CYS A 169 16.94 11.29 17.68
CA CYS A 169 18.14 11.87 17.12
C CYS A 169 19.34 11.55 18.01
N GLY A 170 20.43 11.06 17.42
CA GLY A 170 21.70 10.88 18.12
C GLY A 170 22.47 12.20 18.26
N GLY A 171 23.41 12.27 19.19
CA GLY A 171 24.26 13.47 19.39
C GLY A 171 25.12 13.87 18.18
N SER A 172 25.24 13.01 17.17
CA SER A 172 25.88 13.31 15.89
C SER A 172 24.97 14.06 14.90
N GLY A 173 23.69 14.27 15.23
CA GLY A 173 22.69 14.90 14.37
C GLY A 173 21.97 13.93 13.41
N VAL A 174 22.30 12.63 13.44
CA VAL A 174 21.54 11.60 12.72
C VAL A 174 20.19 11.42 13.42
N CYS A 175 19.10 11.46 12.66
CA CYS A 175 17.76 11.23 13.17
C CYS A 175 17.07 10.12 12.39
N SER A 176 16.34 9.26 13.11
CA SER A 176 15.53 8.21 12.51
C SER A 176 14.19 8.12 13.23
N PHE A 177 13.12 8.27 12.48
CA PHE A 177 11.74 8.14 12.95
C PHE A 177 10.99 7.14 12.09
N SER A 178 10.09 6.37 12.69
CA SER A 178 9.28 5.38 12.00
C SER A 178 7.86 5.36 12.56
N LEU A 179 6.95 4.76 11.80
CA LEU A 179 5.61 4.44 12.28
C LEU A 179 5.71 3.69 13.61
N ARG A 180 4.88 4.11 14.57
CA ARG A 180 4.71 3.42 15.84
C ARG A 180 4.27 1.97 15.61
N PRO A 181 4.94 0.96 16.21
CA PRO A 181 4.60 -0.44 15.99
C PRO A 181 3.14 -0.78 16.28
N GLU A 182 2.56 -0.16 17.32
CA GLU A 182 1.16 -0.35 17.72
C GLU A 182 0.14 0.18 16.71
N LEU A 183 0.57 1.01 15.76
CA LEU A 183 -0.27 1.55 14.68
C LEU A 183 -0.10 0.79 13.36
N SER A 184 0.75 -0.22 13.29
CA SER A 184 0.96 -0.99 12.06
C SER A 184 0.06 -2.25 12.01
N PRO A 185 -0.70 -2.48 10.91
CA PRO A 185 -0.83 -1.60 9.76
C PRO A 185 -1.76 -0.41 10.02
N LEU A 186 -1.37 0.78 9.56
CA LEU A 186 -2.20 1.99 9.67
C LEU A 186 -3.21 2.02 8.52
N ALA A 187 -4.49 2.13 8.84
CA ALA A 187 -5.56 2.22 7.84
C ALA A 187 -5.56 3.59 7.15
N MET A 188 -5.38 3.59 5.83
CA MET A 188 -5.28 4.77 4.98
C MET A 188 -6.48 4.85 4.04
N LYS A 189 -7.29 5.90 4.17
CA LYS A 189 -8.47 6.08 3.32
C LYS A 189 -8.03 6.42 1.89
N GLN A 190 -8.37 5.56 0.94
CA GLN A 190 -8.14 5.81 -0.48
C GLN A 190 -9.31 6.56 -1.14
N ILE A 191 -8.99 7.29 -2.20
CA ILE A 191 -9.94 7.96 -3.10
C ILE A 191 -9.61 7.61 -4.55
N GLU A 192 -10.62 7.32 -5.35
CA GLU A 192 -10.46 7.18 -6.81
C GLU A 192 -10.38 8.57 -7.43
N ILE A 193 -9.35 8.81 -8.25
CA ILE A 193 -9.15 10.06 -8.97
C ILE A 193 -9.61 9.83 -10.41
N THR A 194 -10.66 10.53 -10.82
CA THR A 194 -11.07 10.57 -12.22
C THR A 194 -10.09 11.43 -12.98
N ALA A 195 -9.53 10.93 -14.08
CA ALA A 195 -8.71 11.75 -14.96
C ALA A 195 -9.57 12.93 -15.47
N SER A 196 -9.13 14.15 -15.15
CA SER A 196 -9.70 15.40 -15.64
C SER A 196 -9.35 15.64 -17.10
#